data_AF-A0A4Y9V3Z8-F1
#
_entry.id   AF-A0A4Y9V3Z8-F1
#
_cell.length_a   1.000
_cell.length_b   1.000
_cell.length_c   1.000
_cell.angle_alpha   90.00
_cell.angle_beta   90.00
_cell.angle_gamma   90.00
#
_symmetry.space_group_name_H-M   'P 1'
#
loop_
_entity.id
_entity.type
_entity.pdbx_description
1 polymer ?
#
loop_
_entity_poly.entity_id
_entity_poly.type
_entity_poly.pdbx_seq_one_letter_code
_entity_poly.pdbx_strand_id
1 'polypeptide(L)'
;MRGLNREKPIITSYLCRDTLNVRDCYDLVLVVRIHRTWIEFVSSSVVSAKSELQLLAERLKRTREAKNLNQADWCRFVGIEPQAWSNYENAVRRISIDQAIKVCVATGASLDWIYRGHLSGLPVELVTALQAKIDKRSRYKAVNLREES
;
A
#
# COMPACT_ATOMS: atom_id res chain seq x y z
N MET A 1 10.51 25.08 30.22
CA MET A 1 9.96 23.85 30.84
C MET A 1 8.45 24.05 30.98
N ARG A 2 7.62 23.39 30.16
CA ARG A 2 6.15 23.49 30.23
C ARG A 2 5.59 22.18 30.77
N GLY A 3 4.97 22.23 31.94
CA GLY A 3 4.35 21.07 32.60
C GLY A 3 2.99 20.75 31.99
N LEU A 4 2.76 19.47 31.70
CA LEU A 4 1.46 18.93 31.32
C LEU A 4 0.75 18.44 32.58
N ASN A 5 -0.25 19.20 33.01
CA ASN A 5 -1.18 18.83 34.07
C ASN A 5 -2.11 17.71 33.53
N ARG A 6 -2.10 16.53 34.17
CA ARG A 6 -3.03 15.44 33.88
C ARG A 6 -4.21 15.52 34.85
N GLU A 7 -5.30 16.12 34.41
CA GLU A 7 -6.57 16.11 35.15
C GLU A 7 -7.20 14.70 35.06
N LYS A 8 -7.48 14.11 36.23
CA LYS A 8 -8.21 12.85 36.39
C LYS A 8 -9.71 13.18 36.56
N PRO A 9 -10.64 12.46 35.91
CA PRO A 9 -12.06 12.67 36.17
C PRO A 9 -12.46 12.09 37.53
N ILE A 10 -13.16 12.92 38.31
CA ILE A 10 -13.73 12.64 39.63
C ILE A 10 -15.04 11.86 39.41
N ILE A 11 -15.11 10.61 39.88
CA ILE A 11 -16.36 9.84 39.91
C ILE A 11 -17.02 10.11 41.27
N THR A 12 -17.92 11.09 41.31
CA THR A 12 -18.81 11.36 42.43
C THR A 12 -19.90 10.29 42.50
N SER A 13 -19.81 9.45 43.53
CA SER A 13 -20.83 8.51 43.97
C SER A 13 -22.06 9.25 44.51
N TYR A 14 -23.21 9.06 43.86
CA TYR A 14 -24.51 9.32 44.47
C TYR A 14 -25.21 7.99 44.73
N LEU A 15 -25.28 7.63 46.00
CA LEU A 15 -26.16 6.60 46.56
C LEU A 15 -27.61 7.08 46.43
N CYS A 16 -28.47 6.29 45.79
CA CYS A 16 -29.91 6.35 45.97
C CYS A 16 -30.40 5.03 46.56
N ARG A 17 -31.12 5.17 47.68
CA ARG A 17 -31.63 4.15 48.60
C ARG A 17 -32.72 3.26 47.99
N ASP A 18 -32.66 1.99 48.37
CA ASP A 18 -33.76 1.11 48.77
C ASP A 18 -35.08 1.15 47.96
N THR A 19 -35.34 0.09 47.20
CA THR A 19 -36.51 -0.78 47.42
C THR A 19 -36.49 -2.01 46.51
N LEU A 20 -36.71 -3.17 47.14
CA LEU A 20 -37.33 -4.39 46.63
C LEU A 20 -36.49 -5.38 45.78
N ASN A 21 -36.22 -6.49 46.47
CA ASN A 21 -36.43 -7.88 46.03
C ASN A 21 -35.29 -8.59 45.28
N VAL A 22 -34.60 -9.44 46.06
CA VAL A 22 -33.61 -10.42 45.62
C VAL A 22 -34.36 -11.70 45.25
N ARG A 23 -34.28 -12.08 43.97
CA ARG A 23 -34.71 -13.34 43.29
C ARG A 23 -35.80 -13.06 42.25
N ASP A 24 -35.38 -12.82 41.01
CA ASP A 24 -35.56 -13.79 39.92
C ASP A 24 -35.12 -13.18 38.59
N CYS A 25 -34.21 -13.92 37.94
CA CYS A 25 -34.00 -14.06 36.50
C CYS A 25 -34.29 -12.83 35.61
N TYR A 26 -33.25 -12.18 35.09
CA TYR A 26 -32.91 -12.18 33.65
C TYR A 26 -31.48 -11.63 33.47
N ASP A 27 -30.77 -12.25 32.53
CA ASP A 27 -29.34 -12.18 32.29
C ASP A 27 -28.72 -10.78 32.23
N LEU A 28 -27.63 -10.64 33.00
CA LEU A 28 -26.62 -9.59 32.89
C LEU A 28 -25.73 -9.81 31.65
N VAL A 29 -26.32 -9.76 30.45
CA VAL A 29 -25.55 -9.82 29.19
C VAL A 29 -26.11 -8.85 28.14
N LEU A 30 -26.19 -7.54 28.43
CA LEU A 30 -26.58 -6.59 27.36
C LEU A 30 -25.95 -5.19 27.40
N VAL A 31 -24.88 -4.94 28.16
CA VAL A 31 -24.20 -3.62 28.12
C VAL A 31 -22.72 -3.69 27.67
N VAL A 32 -22.12 -4.89 27.56
CA VAL A 32 -20.74 -5.04 27.02
C VAL A 32 -20.73 -5.48 25.54
N ARG A 33 -21.82 -5.24 24.80
CA ARG A 33 -21.99 -5.78 23.42
C ARG A 33 -22.12 -4.72 22.32
N ILE A 34 -21.64 -3.50 22.54
CA ILE A 34 -21.60 -2.45 21.49
C ILE A 34 -20.20 -1.86 21.26
N HIS A 35 -19.24 -2.04 22.18
CA HIS A 35 -17.88 -1.48 22.00
C HIS A 35 -16.93 -2.35 21.15
N ARG A 36 -17.33 -3.58 20.77
CA ARG A 36 -16.46 -4.52 20.04
C ARG A 36 -16.70 -4.58 18.54
N THR A 37 -17.83 -4.10 18.04
CA THR A 37 -18.17 -4.18 16.60
C THR A 37 -17.94 -2.87 15.85
N TRP A 38 -17.79 -1.73 16.53
CA TRP A 38 -17.55 -0.45 15.88
C TRP A 38 -16.10 -0.23 15.41
N ILE A 39 -15.13 -0.93 16.02
CA ILE A 39 -13.71 -0.85 15.61
C ILE A 39 -13.42 -1.77 14.39
N GLU A 40 -14.17 -2.86 14.22
CA GLU A 40 -14.00 -3.76 13.06
C GLU A 40 -14.73 -3.23 11.81
N PHE A 41 -15.86 -2.52 11.97
CA PHE A 41 -16.67 -2.04 10.86
C PHE A 41 -16.14 -0.76 10.17
N VAL A 42 -15.43 0.11 10.90
CA VAL A 42 -14.83 1.34 10.32
C VAL A 42 -13.57 1.05 9.49
N SER A 43 -13.02 -0.17 9.57
CA SER A 43 -11.80 -0.55 8.85
C SER A 43 -12.04 -0.95 7.39
N SER A 44 -13.29 -1.24 7.00
CA SER A 44 -13.58 -1.84 5.68
C SER A 44 -13.71 -0.84 4.52
N SER A 45 -13.84 0.46 4.78
CA SER A 45 -14.07 1.49 3.75
C SER A 45 -12.85 2.37 3.44
N VAL A 46 -11.70 2.19 4.11
CA VAL A 46 -10.43 2.82 3.71
C VAL A 46 -9.71 1.93 2.70
N VAL A 47 -10.28 1.81 1.51
CA VAL A 47 -9.56 1.22 0.36
C VAL A 47 -8.43 2.17 0.02
N SER A 48 -7.24 1.84 0.50
CA SER A 48 -6.00 2.59 0.32
C SER A 48 -5.72 2.80 -1.17
N ALA A 49 -5.89 4.04 -1.65
CA ALA A 49 -5.29 4.47 -2.90
C ALA A 49 -3.77 4.28 -2.78
N LYS A 50 -3.15 3.61 -3.76
CA LYS A 50 -1.70 3.36 -3.74
C LYS A 50 -0.95 4.66 -3.51
N SER A 51 0.03 4.61 -2.62
CA SER A 51 0.90 5.77 -2.39
C SER A 51 1.73 6.06 -3.64
N GLU A 52 2.15 7.32 -3.81
CA GLU A 52 3.03 7.72 -4.91
C GLU A 52 4.32 6.87 -4.98
N LEU A 53 4.86 6.48 -3.82
CA LEU A 53 6.02 5.60 -3.74
C LEU A 53 5.73 4.20 -4.28
N GLN A 54 4.55 3.65 -4.01
CA GLN A 54 4.12 2.36 -4.55
C GLN A 54 3.94 2.42 -6.07
N LEU A 55 3.36 3.52 -6.58
CA LEU A 55 3.22 3.72 -8.03
C LEU A 55 4.60 3.80 -8.72
N LEU A 56 5.54 4.53 -8.12
CA LEU A 56 6.92 4.62 -8.60
C LEU A 56 7.61 3.24 -8.59
N ALA A 57 7.51 2.51 -7.50
CA ALA A 57 8.08 1.18 -7.35
C ALA A 57 7.53 0.19 -8.39
N GLU A 58 6.23 0.25 -8.66
CA GLU A 58 5.60 -0.56 -9.70
C GLU A 58 6.11 -0.23 -11.10
N ARG A 59 6.34 1.05 -11.42
CA ARG A 59 6.89 1.46 -12.72
C ARG A 59 8.33 0.96 -12.88
N LEU A 60 9.15 1.03 -11.84
CA LEU A 60 10.51 0.47 -11.85
C LEU A 60 10.48 -1.04 -12.10
N LYS A 61 9.61 -1.76 -11.37
CA LYS A 61 9.43 -3.21 -11.54
C LYS A 61 8.99 -3.57 -12.95
N ARG A 62 8.02 -2.83 -13.53
CA ARG A 62 7.57 -3.02 -14.92
C ARG A 62 8.69 -2.81 -15.93
N THR A 63 9.56 -1.82 -15.69
CA THR A 63 10.69 -1.53 -16.57
C THR A 63 11.68 -2.70 -16.59
N ARG A 64 11.98 -3.29 -15.42
CA ARG A 64 12.81 -4.50 -15.33
C ARG A 64 12.15 -5.70 -16.00
N GLU A 65 10.87 -5.91 -15.71
CA GLU A 65 10.09 -7.00 -16.29
C GLU A 65 9.95 -6.89 -17.81
N ALA A 66 9.93 -5.68 -18.37
CA ALA A 66 9.89 -5.46 -19.81
C ALA A 66 11.18 -5.96 -20.51
N LYS A 67 12.32 -5.94 -19.82
CA LYS A 67 13.58 -6.50 -20.30
C LYS A 67 13.77 -7.98 -19.95
N ASN A 68 12.81 -8.60 -19.25
CA ASN A 68 12.85 -10.00 -18.80
C ASN A 68 14.11 -10.38 -18.00
N LEU A 69 14.69 -9.41 -17.28
CA LEU A 69 15.87 -9.64 -16.45
C LEU A 69 15.49 -9.96 -14.99
N ASN A 70 16.27 -10.85 -14.38
CA ASN A 70 16.20 -11.07 -12.94
C ASN A 70 16.76 -9.84 -12.19
N GLN A 71 16.42 -9.69 -10.91
CA GLN A 71 16.85 -8.55 -10.10
C GLN A 71 18.38 -8.43 -10.02
N ALA A 72 19.09 -9.56 -9.87
CA ALA A 72 20.56 -9.57 -9.82
C ALA A 72 21.19 -9.12 -11.15
N ASP A 73 20.68 -9.63 -12.28
CA ASP A 73 21.19 -9.27 -13.61
C ASP A 73 20.87 -7.82 -13.96
N TRP A 74 19.68 -7.35 -13.55
CA TRP A 74 19.31 -5.95 -13.67
C TRP A 74 20.25 -5.02 -12.91
N CYS A 75 20.59 -5.37 -11.67
CA CYS A 75 21.52 -4.58 -10.85
C CYS A 75 22.92 -4.49 -11.50
N ARG A 76 23.39 -5.59 -12.09
CA ARG A 76 24.65 -5.64 -12.86
C ARG A 76 24.57 -4.80 -14.14
N PHE A 77 23.44 -4.87 -14.83
CA PHE A 77 23.20 -4.14 -16.08
C PHE A 77 23.16 -2.62 -15.88
N VAL A 78 22.51 -2.14 -14.82
CA VAL A 78 22.38 -0.71 -14.51
C VAL A 78 23.55 -0.17 -13.66
N GLY A 79 24.27 -1.04 -12.95
CA GLY A 79 25.34 -0.63 -12.02
C GLY A 79 24.80 -0.02 -10.72
N ILE A 80 23.79 -0.68 -10.14
CA ILE A 80 23.16 -0.32 -8.86
C ILE A 80 23.32 -1.48 -7.89
N GLU A 81 23.50 -1.16 -6.60
CA GLU A 81 23.57 -2.18 -5.56
C GLU A 81 22.23 -2.94 -5.40
N PRO A 82 22.23 -4.28 -5.30
CA PRO A 82 21.01 -5.09 -5.17
C PRO A 82 20.12 -4.69 -3.98
N GLN A 83 20.72 -4.35 -2.84
CA GLN A 83 19.99 -3.92 -1.65
C GLN A 83 19.26 -2.59 -1.90
N ALA A 84 19.93 -1.63 -2.54
CA ALA A 84 19.33 -0.35 -2.90
C ALA A 84 18.15 -0.55 -3.87
N TRP A 85 18.32 -1.40 -4.88
CA TRP A 85 17.26 -1.70 -5.84
C TRP A 85 16.04 -2.36 -5.20
N SER A 86 16.25 -3.34 -4.31
CA SER A 86 15.17 -3.98 -3.56
C SER A 86 14.36 -2.98 -2.72
N ASN A 87 15.03 -2.01 -2.09
CA ASN A 87 14.34 -0.95 -1.34
C ASN A 87 13.48 -0.05 -2.25
N TYR A 88 13.88 0.17 -3.50
CA TYR A 88 13.11 0.94 -4.47
C TYR A 88 11.90 0.15 -4.98
N GLU A 89 12.05 -1.15 -5.29
CA GLU A 89 10.94 -2.00 -5.76
C GLU A 89 9.89 -2.27 -4.69
N ASN A 90 10.25 -2.22 -3.41
CA ASN A 90 9.33 -2.41 -2.29
C ASN A 90 8.72 -1.09 -1.77
N ALA A 91 8.95 0.03 -2.46
CA ALA A 91 8.48 1.35 -2.06
C ALA A 91 8.97 1.81 -0.66
N VAL A 92 10.03 1.18 -0.13
CA VAL A 92 10.65 1.54 1.16
C VAL A 92 11.38 2.87 1.04
N ARG A 93 12.01 3.12 -0.11
CA ARG A 93 12.75 4.35 -0.39
C ARG A 93 12.44 4.85 -1.80
N ARG A 94 12.38 6.17 -1.96
CA ARG A 94 12.33 6.82 -3.27
C ARG A 94 13.68 6.72 -3.98
N ILE A 95 13.67 6.38 -5.26
CA ILE A 95 14.88 6.42 -6.09
C ILE A 95 15.42 7.85 -6.22
N SER A 96 16.72 8.03 -5.98
CA SER A 96 17.37 9.32 -6.23
C SER A 96 17.51 9.58 -7.72
N ILE A 97 17.63 10.86 -8.09
CA ILE A 97 17.73 11.27 -9.50
C ILE A 97 18.96 10.64 -10.16
N ASP A 98 20.10 10.57 -9.47
CA ASP A 98 21.33 9.97 -10.02
C ASP A 98 21.15 8.49 -10.40
N GLN A 99 20.42 7.74 -9.57
CA GLN A 99 20.14 6.32 -9.83
C GLN A 99 19.10 6.17 -10.93
N ALA A 100 18.11 7.07 -11.00
CA ALA A 100 17.15 7.10 -12.09
C ALA A 100 17.84 7.39 -13.44
N ILE A 101 18.81 8.30 -13.48
CA ILE A 101 19.59 8.60 -14.69
C ILE A 101 20.35 7.36 -15.17
N LYS A 102 20.96 6.58 -14.26
CA LYS A 102 21.61 5.31 -14.65
C LYS A 102 20.64 4.35 -15.33
N VAL A 103 19.42 4.22 -14.79
CA VAL A 103 18.36 3.40 -15.41
C VAL A 103 18.01 3.94 -16.80
N CYS A 104 17.86 5.26 -16.93
CA CYS A 104 17.60 5.92 -18.21
C CYS A 104 18.70 5.63 -19.24
N VAL A 105 19.97 5.74 -18.86
CA VAL A 105 21.12 5.45 -19.74
C VAL A 105 21.14 3.98 -20.17
N ALA A 106 20.90 3.06 -19.24
CA ALA A 106 20.95 1.63 -19.53
C ALA A 106 19.77 1.15 -20.39
N THR A 107 18.59 1.76 -20.22
CA THR A 107 17.35 1.27 -20.88
C THR A 107 16.83 2.15 -22.01
N GLY A 108 17.29 3.40 -22.08
CA GLY A 108 16.68 4.45 -22.90
C GLY A 108 15.38 5.03 -22.32
N ALA A 109 14.95 4.61 -21.13
CA ALA A 109 13.73 5.13 -20.53
C ALA A 109 13.87 6.62 -20.12
N SER A 110 12.78 7.38 -20.17
CA SER A 110 12.75 8.78 -19.73
C SER A 110 12.52 8.89 -18.22
N LEU A 111 13.05 9.92 -17.58
CA LEU A 111 12.76 10.25 -16.18
C LEU A 111 11.26 10.50 -15.96
N ASP A 112 10.58 11.02 -16.97
CA ASP A 112 9.14 11.30 -16.91
C ASP A 112 8.31 10.02 -16.79
N TRP A 113 8.75 8.93 -17.42
CA TRP A 113 8.16 7.60 -17.21
C TRP A 113 8.33 7.12 -15.77
N ILE A 114 9.53 7.26 -15.19
CA ILE A 114 9.81 6.76 -13.84
C ILE A 114 8.96 7.51 -12.79
N TYR A 115 8.92 8.84 -12.87
CA TYR A 115 8.26 9.67 -11.85
C TYR A 115 6.78 9.95 -12.14
N ARG A 116 6.39 10.22 -13.38
CA ARG A 116 5.01 10.59 -13.76
C ARG A 116 4.24 9.46 -14.44
N GLY A 117 4.95 8.51 -15.04
CA GLY A 117 4.32 7.39 -15.77
C GLY A 117 3.85 7.75 -17.17
N HIS A 118 4.28 8.89 -17.74
CA HIS A 118 4.03 9.18 -19.14
C HIS A 118 4.92 8.33 -20.04
N LEU A 119 4.34 7.85 -21.14
CA LEU A 119 5.05 7.02 -22.12
C LEU A 119 5.81 7.86 -23.16
N SER A 120 5.67 9.18 -23.13
CA SER A 120 6.34 10.10 -24.05
C SER A 120 7.85 10.01 -23.93
N GLY A 121 8.54 9.80 -25.05
CA GLY A 121 10.00 9.72 -25.10
C GLY A 121 10.59 8.37 -24.68
N LEU A 122 9.77 7.32 -24.58
CA LEU A 122 10.26 5.95 -24.40
C LEU A 122 10.60 5.29 -25.75
N PRO A 123 11.62 4.41 -25.80
CA PRO A 123 11.93 3.65 -26.99
C PRO A 123 10.78 2.68 -27.33
N VAL A 124 10.49 2.55 -28.63
CA VAL A 124 9.33 1.78 -29.15
C VAL A 124 9.33 0.33 -28.64
N GLU A 125 10.51 -0.29 -28.56
CA GLU A 125 10.67 -1.65 -28.04
C GLU A 125 10.16 -1.79 -26.60
N LEU A 126 10.49 -0.81 -25.76
CA LEU A 126 10.11 -0.81 -24.34
C LEU A 126 8.61 -0.53 -24.19
N VAL A 127 8.05 0.39 -24.98
CA VAL A 127 6.61 0.66 -24.99
C VAL A 127 5.82 -0.58 -25.39
N THR A 128 6.26 -1.27 -26.44
CA THR A 128 5.63 -2.50 -26.93
C THR A 128 5.66 -3.60 -25.87
N ALA A 129 6.79 -3.78 -25.20
CA ALA A 129 6.94 -4.76 -24.12
C ALA A 129 6.03 -4.44 -22.91
N LEU A 130 5.91 -3.16 -22.54
CA LEU A 130 5.02 -2.72 -21.47
C LEU A 130 3.54 -2.97 -21.83
N GLN A 131 3.12 -2.58 -23.04
CA GLN A 131 1.74 -2.76 -23.50
C GLN A 131 1.35 -4.24 -23.53
N ALA A 132 2.23 -5.10 -24.07
CA ALA A 132 2.00 -6.53 -24.13
C ALA A 132 1.75 -7.16 -22.75
N LYS A 133 2.43 -6.68 -21.70
CA LYS A 133 2.22 -7.15 -20.32
C LYS A 133 0.92 -6.63 -19.71
N ILE A 134 0.56 -5.38 -19.99
CA ILE A 134 -0.73 -4.81 -19.57
C ILE A 134 -1.87 -5.63 -20.17
N ASP A 135 -1.82 -5.90 -21.47
CA ASP A 135 -2.86 -6.65 -22.18
C ASP A 135 -3.00 -8.09 -21.67
N LYS A 136 -1.87 -8.78 -21.40
CA LYS A 136 -1.88 -10.12 -20.78
C LYS A 136 -2.57 -10.11 -19.43
N ARG A 137 -2.28 -9.11 -18.57
CA ARG A 137 -2.90 -8.97 -17.25
C ARG A 137 -4.40 -8.71 -17.36
N SER A 138 -4.80 -7.82 -18.27
CA SER A 138 -6.21 -7.51 -18.53
C SER A 138 -6.98 -8.75 -18.99
N ARG A 139 -6.39 -9.54 -19.88
CA ARG A 139 -6.98 -10.80 -20.36
C ARG A 139 -7.13 -11.83 -19.24
N TYR A 140 -6.09 -12.08 -18.45
CA TYR A 140 -6.17 -13.01 -17.32
C TYR A 140 -7.27 -12.63 -16.33
N LYS A 141 -7.34 -11.34 -15.96
CA LYS A 141 -8.37 -10.84 -15.04
C LYS A 141 -9.78 -11.03 -15.61
N ALA A 142 -9.97 -10.82 -16.92
CA ALA A 142 -11.26 -11.02 -17.58
C ALA A 142 -11.68 -12.50 -17.68
N VAL A 143 -10.72 -13.43 -17.79
CA VAL A 143 -11.00 -14.87 -17.80
C VAL A 143 -11.42 -15.34 -16.40
N ASN A 144 -10.64 -15.04 -15.36
CA ASN A 144 -10.94 -15.48 -14.00
C ASN A 144 -12.31 -14.98 -13.49
N LEU A 145 -12.69 -13.74 -13.82
CA LEU A 145 -13.99 -13.18 -13.41
C LEU A 145 -15.20 -13.93 -14.00
N ARG A 146 -15.02 -14.65 -15.11
CA ARG A 146 -16.08 -15.46 -15.72
C ARG A 146 -16.19 -16.87 -15.14
N GLU A 147 -15.11 -17.38 -14.55
CA GLU A 147 -15.04 -18.73 -13.97
C GLU A 147 -15.56 -18.75 -12.51
N GLU A 148 -15.58 -17.59 -11.84
CA GLU A 148 -16.07 -17.42 -10.46
C GLU A 148 -17.56 -17.01 -10.38
N SER A 149 -18.26 -16.92 -11.51
CA SER A 149 -19.70 -16.57 -11.61
C SER A 149 -20.55 -17.79 -11.93
#